data_AF-A0A4Y8Y1S1-F1
#
_entry.id   AF-A0A4Y8Y1S1-F1
#
_cell.length_a   1.000
_cell.length_b   1.000
_cell.length_c   1.000
_cell.angle_alpha   90.00
_cell.angle_beta   90.00
_cell.angle_gamma   90.00
#
_symmetry.space_group_name_H-M   'P 1'
#
loop_
_entity.id
_entity.type
_entity.pdbx_description
1 polymer ?
#
loop_
_entity_poly.entity_id
_entity_poly.type
_entity_poly.pdbx_seq_one_letter_code
_entity_poly.pdbx_strand_id
1 'polypeptide(L)'
;MNPLLLTLGTKLTERWLNLLVLPGALFLGVLAAGTTLGHAHWNDVHRLSESLDELTARPVLDRTGTAAVAVAAILLLSAALSLAAQFLGSAVEGFWLRESRFPLGRRLQRRRHTAWQRLDRERTDAIRDPATPPDGIERLTRARDRIALTPPTRPTWYGDRLAAAALRVHAAYGIDLAAVWPRLWLILSEPAQRQIESTRTSFAAAARLGAWSLGYLTVAAWWWPAALIAAACATLAHSRARASVEALASLVESAVDVHARDLSTQVGLQAPDTPGLLSPADGDRLSEIFRKAE
;
A
#
# COMPACT_ATOMS: atom_id res chain seq x y z
N MET A 1 16.06 -17.04 -36.40
CA MET A 1 15.45 -16.19 -35.35
C MET A 1 15.30 -17.03 -34.09
N ASN A 2 15.94 -16.66 -32.98
CA ASN A 2 16.03 -17.53 -31.81
C ASN A 2 14.64 -17.74 -31.15
N PRO A 3 14.16 -18.98 -30.99
CA PRO A 3 12.87 -19.29 -30.37
C PRO A 3 12.77 -18.78 -28.90
N LEU A 4 13.92 -18.60 -28.24
CA LEU A 4 13.99 -17.93 -26.94
C LEU A 4 13.63 -16.45 -26.99
N LEU A 5 14.05 -15.72 -28.03
CA LEU A 5 13.70 -14.29 -28.17
C LEU A 5 12.21 -14.11 -28.50
N LEU A 6 11.62 -15.03 -29.28
CA LEU A 6 10.18 -15.02 -29.56
C LEU A 6 9.38 -15.34 -28.29
N THR A 7 9.73 -16.38 -27.53
CA THR A 7 9.01 -16.75 -26.30
C THR A 7 9.16 -15.69 -25.20
N LEU A 8 10.33 -15.08 -25.05
CA LEU A 8 10.54 -13.94 -24.15
C LEU A 8 9.74 -12.72 -24.61
N GLY A 9 9.73 -12.42 -25.91
CA GLY A 9 8.94 -11.33 -26.48
C GLY A 9 7.44 -11.50 -26.26
N THR A 10 6.91 -12.70 -26.47
CA THR A 10 5.49 -13.01 -26.25
C THR A 10 5.11 -12.88 -24.77
N LYS A 11 5.90 -13.47 -23.86
CA LYS A 11 5.64 -13.35 -22.41
C LYS A 11 5.76 -11.92 -21.90
N LEU A 12 6.72 -11.14 -22.42
CA LEU A 12 6.78 -9.72 -22.11
C LEU A 12 5.51 -9.04 -22.60
N THR A 13 5.16 -9.20 -23.87
CA THR A 13 4.02 -8.54 -24.51
C THR A 13 2.72 -8.83 -23.75
N GLU A 14 2.50 -10.10 -23.39
CA GLU A 14 1.34 -10.52 -22.61
C GLU A 14 1.32 -9.87 -21.21
N ARG A 15 2.46 -9.82 -20.53
CA ARG A 15 2.58 -9.20 -19.20
C ARG A 15 2.41 -7.68 -19.26
N TRP A 16 2.97 -7.02 -20.27
CA TRP A 16 2.82 -5.59 -20.52
C TRP A 16 1.37 -5.23 -20.85
N LEU A 17 0.71 -6.03 -21.70
CA LEU A 17 -0.71 -5.85 -22.03
C LEU A 17 -1.59 -6.00 -20.79
N ASN A 18 -1.40 -7.06 -20.00
CA ASN A 18 -2.22 -7.31 -18.82
C ASN A 18 -1.98 -6.30 -17.69
N LEU A 19 -0.73 -5.82 -17.52
CA LEU A 19 -0.40 -4.90 -16.43
C LEU A 19 -0.64 -3.43 -16.76
N LEU A 20 -0.44 -3.00 -18.02
CA LEU A 20 -0.60 -1.60 -18.43
C LEU A 20 -1.86 -1.38 -19.27
N VAL A 21 -2.14 -2.22 -20.25
CA VAL A 21 -3.19 -1.90 -21.23
C VAL A 21 -4.57 -2.27 -20.73
N LEU A 22 -4.72 -3.40 -20.04
CA LEU A 22 -6.02 -3.85 -19.56
C LEU A 22 -6.67 -2.86 -18.55
N PRO A 23 -5.95 -2.39 -17.50
CA PRO A 23 -6.56 -1.46 -16.54
C PRO A 23 -6.93 -0.11 -17.16
N GLY A 24 -6.07 0.43 -18.02
CA GLY A 24 -6.31 1.69 -18.72
C GLY A 24 -7.44 1.58 -19.74
N ALA A 25 -7.57 0.44 -20.42
CA ALA A 25 -8.66 0.19 -21.36
C ALA A 25 -10.00 0.08 -20.65
N LEU A 26 -10.05 -0.60 -19.49
CA LEU A 26 -11.24 -0.64 -18.65
C LEU A 26 -11.65 0.76 -18.18
N PHE A 27 -10.68 1.58 -17.75
CA PHE A 27 -10.95 2.96 -17.36
C PHE A 27 -11.45 3.80 -18.53
N LEU A 28 -10.85 3.67 -19.72
CA LEU A 28 -11.32 4.34 -20.93
C LEU A 28 -12.73 3.90 -21.33
N GLY A 29 -13.07 2.62 -21.20
CA GLY A 29 -14.41 2.11 -21.44
C GLY A 29 -15.44 2.71 -20.47
N VAL A 30 -15.11 2.77 -19.18
CA VAL A 30 -15.95 3.42 -18.15
C VAL A 30 -16.08 4.93 -18.40
N LEU A 31 -15.00 5.59 -18.79
CA LEU A 31 -15.01 7.01 -19.13
C LEU A 31 -15.90 7.27 -20.36
N ALA A 32 -15.74 6.48 -21.42
CA ALA A 32 -16.55 6.57 -22.63
C ALA A 32 -18.03 6.36 -22.32
N ALA A 33 -18.38 5.30 -21.60
CA ALA A 33 -19.74 5.05 -21.13
C ALA A 33 -20.28 6.21 -20.28
N GLY A 34 -19.47 6.77 -19.40
CA GLY A 34 -19.85 7.92 -18.58
C GLY A 34 -20.13 9.17 -19.41
N THR A 35 -19.32 9.44 -20.45
CA THR A 35 -19.53 10.59 -21.34
C THR A 35 -20.73 10.45 -22.28
N THR A 36 -21.11 9.22 -22.66
CA THR A 36 -22.25 8.97 -23.57
C THR A 36 -23.58 8.84 -22.84
N LEU A 37 -23.60 8.16 -21.68
CA LEU A 37 -24.83 7.89 -20.91
C LEU A 37 -25.17 9.04 -19.96
N GLY A 38 -24.16 9.65 -19.33
CA GLY A 38 -24.33 10.64 -18.27
C GLY A 38 -25.16 10.12 -17.09
N HIS A 39 -25.61 11.02 -16.21
CA HIS A 39 -26.42 10.64 -15.04
C HIS A 39 -27.82 10.10 -15.38
N ALA A 40 -28.44 10.63 -16.43
CA ALA A 40 -29.86 10.40 -16.74
C ALA A 40 -30.13 9.04 -17.42
N HIS A 41 -29.23 8.57 -18.30
CA HIS A 41 -29.43 7.36 -19.09
C HIS A 41 -28.46 6.25 -18.66
N TRP A 42 -28.16 6.17 -17.37
CA TRP A 42 -27.08 5.33 -16.84
C TRP A 42 -27.17 3.84 -17.19
N ASN A 43 -28.36 3.33 -17.53
CA ASN A 43 -28.64 1.94 -17.88
C ASN A 43 -28.97 1.72 -19.36
N ASP A 44 -28.87 2.74 -20.21
CA ASP A 44 -29.30 2.66 -21.61
C ASP A 44 -28.20 2.05 -22.50
N VAL A 45 -28.11 0.72 -22.48
CA VAL A 45 -27.14 -0.05 -23.26
C VAL A 45 -27.29 0.17 -24.77
N HIS A 46 -28.51 0.48 -25.25
CA HIS A 46 -28.75 0.75 -26.66
C HIS A 46 -28.04 2.02 -27.13
N ARG A 47 -28.04 3.07 -26.32
CA ARG A 47 -27.32 4.31 -26.63
C ARG A 47 -25.80 4.11 -26.74
N LEU A 48 -25.26 3.16 -25.97
CA LEU A 48 -23.86 2.78 -26.06
C LEU A 48 -23.56 2.02 -27.36
N SER A 49 -24.41 1.08 -27.77
CA SER A 49 -24.26 0.39 -29.05
C SER A 49 -24.40 1.34 -30.23
N GLU A 50 -25.37 2.25 -30.21
CA GLU A 50 -25.56 3.25 -31.27
C GLU A 50 -24.33 4.16 -31.40
N SER A 51 -23.76 4.61 -30.28
CA SER A 51 -22.54 5.42 -30.30
C SER A 51 -21.32 4.66 -30.86
N LEU A 52 -21.24 3.35 -30.62
CA LEU A 52 -20.19 2.49 -31.17
C LEU A 52 -20.41 2.22 -32.68
N ASP A 53 -21.65 1.98 -33.07
CA ASP A 53 -22.05 1.78 -34.47
C ASP A 53 -21.80 3.07 -35.28
N GLU A 54 -22.16 4.23 -34.73
CA GLU A 54 -21.83 5.54 -35.33
C GLU A 54 -20.32 5.78 -35.43
N LEU A 55 -19.53 5.32 -34.47
CA LEU A 55 -18.07 5.44 -34.53
C LEU A 55 -17.50 4.56 -35.63
N THR A 56 -17.94 3.31 -35.72
CA THR A 56 -17.47 2.33 -36.71
C THR A 56 -17.94 2.64 -38.12
N ALA A 57 -19.12 3.25 -38.28
CA ALA A 57 -19.65 3.70 -39.57
C ALA A 57 -18.97 4.95 -40.15
N ARG A 58 -17.99 5.55 -39.44
CA ARG A 58 -17.28 6.73 -39.97
C ARG A 58 -16.36 6.31 -41.13
N PRO A 59 -16.49 6.93 -42.32
CA PRO A 59 -15.70 6.57 -43.51
C PRO A 59 -14.18 6.78 -43.34
N VAL A 60 -13.77 7.52 -42.30
CA VAL A 60 -12.37 7.71 -41.91
C VAL A 60 -11.76 6.41 -41.37
N LEU A 61 -12.54 5.51 -40.77
CA LEU A 61 -12.11 4.22 -40.20
C LEU A 61 -12.09 3.07 -41.21
N ASP A 62 -12.75 3.20 -42.36
CA ASP A 62 -12.74 2.17 -43.44
C ASP A 62 -11.35 1.96 -44.05
N ARG A 63 -10.46 2.95 -43.91
CA ARG A 63 -9.07 2.82 -44.34
C ARG A 63 -8.30 2.03 -43.29
N THR A 64 -7.75 0.87 -43.68
CA THR A 64 -6.96 -0.02 -42.81
C THR A 64 -5.86 0.73 -42.04
N GLY A 65 -5.22 1.72 -42.68
CA GLY A 65 -4.21 2.56 -42.04
C GLY A 65 -4.76 3.47 -40.93
N THR A 66 -5.95 4.06 -41.12
CA THR A 66 -6.56 4.92 -40.10
C THR A 66 -7.11 4.12 -38.92
N ALA A 67 -7.70 2.95 -39.18
CA ALA A 67 -8.11 2.02 -38.13
C ALA A 67 -6.93 1.58 -37.27
N ALA A 68 -5.80 1.24 -37.89
CA ALA A 68 -4.57 0.90 -37.17
C ALA A 68 -4.07 2.06 -36.29
N VAL A 69 -4.11 3.31 -36.80
CA VAL A 69 -3.74 4.51 -36.04
C VAL A 69 -4.69 4.75 -34.86
N ALA A 70 -5.99 4.57 -35.04
CA ALA A 70 -6.98 4.73 -33.97
C ALA A 70 -6.77 3.70 -32.85
N VAL A 71 -6.57 2.42 -33.21
CA VAL A 71 -6.25 1.37 -32.24
C VAL A 71 -4.93 1.69 -31.52
N ALA A 72 -3.90 2.11 -32.24
CA ALA A 72 -2.63 2.52 -31.64
C ALA A 72 -2.81 3.70 -30.67
N ALA A 73 -3.64 4.69 -31.01
CA ALA A 73 -3.93 5.82 -30.14
C ALA A 73 -4.66 5.40 -28.86
N ILE A 74 -5.65 4.49 -28.94
CA ILE A 74 -6.34 3.94 -27.76
C ILE A 74 -5.38 3.18 -26.86
N LEU A 75 -4.51 2.34 -27.44
CA LEU A 75 -3.50 1.59 -26.69
C LEU A 75 -2.50 2.54 -26.01
N LEU A 76 -2.08 3.61 -26.69
CA LEU A 76 -1.18 4.63 -26.12
C LEU A 76 -1.85 5.40 -24.98
N LEU A 77 -3.11 5.82 -25.14
CA LEU A 77 -3.87 6.51 -24.09
C LEU A 77 -4.09 5.60 -22.87
N SER A 78 -4.43 4.34 -23.11
CA SER A 78 -4.57 3.33 -22.05
C SER A 78 -3.26 3.16 -21.26
N ALA A 79 -2.15 2.99 -21.98
CA ALA A 79 -0.83 2.88 -21.36
C ALA A 79 -0.46 4.14 -20.57
N ALA A 80 -0.73 5.33 -21.11
CA ALA A 80 -0.46 6.60 -20.44
C ALA A 80 -1.28 6.76 -19.14
N LEU A 81 -2.56 6.40 -19.16
CA LEU A 81 -3.43 6.43 -17.97
C LEU A 81 -2.97 5.43 -16.91
N SER A 82 -2.60 4.22 -17.32
CA SER A 82 -2.06 3.22 -16.39
C SER A 82 -0.72 3.64 -15.81
N LEU A 83 0.11 4.35 -16.56
CA LEU A 83 1.36 4.92 -16.05
C LEU A 83 1.08 6.04 -15.05
N ALA A 84 0.14 6.94 -15.35
CA ALA A 84 -0.31 7.98 -14.43
C ALA A 84 -0.86 7.37 -13.13
N ALA A 85 -1.65 6.29 -13.22
CA ALA A 85 -2.16 5.56 -12.06
C ALA A 85 -1.03 4.89 -11.25
N GLN A 86 0.04 4.41 -11.90
CA GLN A 86 1.23 3.90 -11.20
C GLN A 86 1.95 5.00 -10.42
N PHE A 87 2.21 6.15 -11.05
CA PHE A 87 2.82 7.31 -10.38
C PHE A 87 1.97 7.81 -9.22
N LEU A 88 0.65 7.90 -9.43
CA LEU A 88 -0.28 8.29 -8.38
C LEU A 88 -0.33 7.24 -7.26
N GLY A 89 -0.23 5.95 -7.60
CA GLY A 89 -0.08 4.86 -6.63
C GLY A 89 1.16 5.01 -5.76
N SER A 90 2.31 5.34 -6.35
CA SER A 90 3.53 5.63 -5.59
C SER A 90 3.40 6.89 -4.72
N ALA A 91 2.70 7.91 -5.20
CA ALA A 91 2.41 9.11 -4.40
C ALA A 91 1.47 8.80 -3.22
N VAL A 92 0.47 7.95 -3.44
CA VAL A 92 -0.45 7.44 -2.39
C VAL A 92 0.32 6.62 -1.37
N GLU A 93 1.20 5.72 -1.81
CA GLU A 93 2.08 4.93 -0.94
C GLU A 93 3.00 5.85 -0.12
N GLY A 94 3.65 6.80 -0.76
CA GLY A 94 4.51 7.80 -0.11
C GLY A 94 3.74 8.65 0.89
N PHE A 95 2.47 9.00 0.60
CA PHE A 95 1.59 9.68 1.54
C PHE A 95 1.19 8.78 2.73
N TRP A 96 0.93 7.50 2.47
CA TRP A 96 0.60 6.50 3.50
C TRP A 96 1.76 6.20 4.44
N LEU A 97 3.00 6.29 3.99
CA LEU A 97 4.19 6.05 4.82
C LEU A 97 4.86 7.32 5.33
N ARG A 98 4.33 8.50 4.96
CA ARG A 98 5.02 9.77 5.20
C ARG A 98 5.16 10.13 6.67
N GLU A 99 6.28 10.76 6.99
CA GLU A 99 6.47 11.45 8.26
C GLU A 99 5.67 12.77 8.31
N SER A 100 5.30 13.22 9.51
CA SER A 100 4.53 14.44 9.78
C SER A 100 5.30 15.76 9.54
N ARG A 101 6.13 15.84 8.49
CA ARG A 101 6.94 17.03 8.21
C ARG A 101 6.12 18.18 7.62
N PHE A 102 4.97 17.90 7.01
CA PHE A 102 4.10 18.88 6.34
C PHE A 102 2.94 19.35 7.24
N PRO A 103 2.41 20.58 7.07
CA PRO A 103 1.38 21.14 7.94
C PRO A 103 0.09 20.32 7.97
N LEU A 104 -0.35 19.78 6.82
CA LEU A 104 -1.51 18.89 6.75
C LEU A 104 -1.27 17.57 7.50
N GLY A 105 -0.09 16.98 7.36
CA GLY A 105 0.32 15.77 8.08
C GLY A 105 0.34 15.99 9.60
N ARG A 106 0.86 17.13 10.06
CA ARG A 106 0.82 17.52 11.49
C ARG A 106 -0.59 17.69 12.01
N ARG A 107 -1.48 18.33 11.24
CA ARG A 107 -2.89 18.49 11.61
C ARG A 107 -3.59 17.13 11.73
N LEU A 108 -3.38 16.24 10.77
CA LEU A 108 -3.94 14.88 10.78
C LEU A 108 -3.41 14.07 11.96
N GLN A 109 -2.10 14.07 12.19
CA GLN A 109 -1.48 13.41 13.34
C GLN A 109 -2.06 13.95 14.65
N ARG A 110 -2.13 15.28 14.83
CA ARG A 110 -2.70 15.89 16.04
C ARG A 110 -4.14 15.46 16.27
N ARG A 111 -4.99 15.51 15.23
CA ARG A 111 -6.39 15.07 15.31
C ARG A 111 -6.49 13.60 15.74
N ARG A 112 -5.68 12.73 15.14
CA ARG A 112 -5.64 11.31 15.50
C ARG A 112 -5.13 11.09 16.91
N HIS A 113 -4.08 11.80 17.31
CA HIS A 113 -3.51 11.74 18.66
C HIS A 113 -4.52 12.19 19.71
N THR A 114 -5.22 13.31 19.49
CA THR A 114 -6.27 13.77 20.39
C THR A 114 -7.43 12.77 20.48
N ALA A 115 -7.86 12.20 19.35
CA ALA A 115 -8.91 11.18 19.33
C ALA A 115 -8.48 9.89 20.05
N TRP A 116 -7.23 9.46 19.86
CA TRP A 116 -6.65 8.31 20.54
C TRP A 116 -6.55 8.54 22.05
N GLN A 117 -6.02 9.70 22.46
CA GLN A 117 -5.90 10.07 23.88
C GLN A 117 -7.25 10.15 24.58
N ARG A 118 -8.29 10.61 23.89
CA ARG A 118 -9.64 10.63 24.43
C ARG A 118 -10.13 9.20 24.74
N LEU A 119 -10.02 8.30 23.77
CA LEU A 119 -10.43 6.90 23.95
C LEU A 119 -9.56 6.16 24.97
N ASP A 120 -8.27 6.45 25.05
CA ASP A 120 -7.39 5.85 26.04
C ASP A 120 -7.72 6.32 27.46
N ARG A 121 -8.05 7.60 27.66
CA ARG A 121 -8.57 8.10 28.94
C ARG A 121 -9.91 7.46 29.31
N GLU A 122 -10.87 7.44 28.40
CA GLU A 122 -12.16 6.78 28.62
C GLU A 122 -11.97 5.29 28.98
N ARG A 123 -11.03 4.60 28.33
CA ARG A 123 -10.66 3.22 28.66
C ARG A 123 -10.05 3.11 30.05
N THR A 124 -9.10 3.98 30.41
CA THR A 124 -8.46 3.95 31.72
C THR A 124 -9.45 4.24 32.84
N ASP A 125 -10.38 5.18 32.63
CA ASP A 125 -11.42 5.49 33.60
C ASP A 125 -12.40 4.32 33.74
N ALA A 126 -12.80 3.70 32.63
CA ALA A 126 -13.60 2.47 32.61
C ALA A 126 -12.94 1.27 33.32
N ILE A 127 -11.61 1.15 33.25
CA ILE A 127 -10.87 0.10 33.97
C ILE A 127 -10.83 0.38 35.48
N ARG A 128 -10.80 1.66 35.87
CA ARG A 128 -10.76 2.08 37.27
C ARG A 128 -12.12 1.99 37.95
N ASP A 129 -13.20 2.10 37.18
CA ASP A 129 -14.57 1.99 37.68
C ASP A 129 -15.00 0.51 37.81
N PRO A 130 -15.22 0.00 39.04
CA PRO A 130 -15.66 -1.37 39.26
C PRO A 130 -17.06 -1.66 38.70
N ALA A 131 -17.88 -0.63 38.47
CA ALA A 131 -19.23 -0.78 37.93
C ALA A 131 -19.26 -0.96 36.40
N THR A 132 -18.14 -0.72 35.73
CA THR A 132 -18.08 -0.83 34.27
C THR A 132 -17.98 -2.30 33.84
N PRO A 133 -18.89 -2.79 32.97
CA PRO A 133 -18.84 -4.17 32.51
C PRO A 133 -17.61 -4.44 31.61
N PRO A 134 -17.05 -5.66 31.61
CA PRO A 134 -15.89 -6.04 30.80
C PRO A 134 -16.06 -5.72 29.31
N ASP A 135 -17.26 -5.90 28.76
CA ASP A 135 -17.58 -5.59 27.36
C ASP A 135 -17.39 -4.10 27.03
N GLY A 136 -17.62 -3.21 27.99
CA GLY A 136 -17.39 -1.77 27.84
C GLY A 136 -15.92 -1.44 27.65
N ILE A 137 -15.07 -2.03 28.49
CA ILE A 137 -13.61 -1.90 28.41
C ILE A 137 -13.09 -2.47 27.09
N GLU A 138 -13.63 -3.61 26.66
CA GLU A 138 -13.21 -4.25 25.41
C GLU A 138 -13.62 -3.43 24.18
N ARG A 139 -14.83 -2.85 24.16
CA ARG A 139 -15.26 -1.94 23.08
C ARG A 139 -14.36 -0.70 22.99
N LEU A 140 -14.01 -0.08 24.13
CA LEU A 140 -13.10 1.07 24.17
C LEU A 140 -11.69 0.69 23.71
N THR A 141 -11.21 -0.48 24.12
CA THR A 141 -9.92 -1.03 23.67
C THR A 141 -9.92 -1.20 22.15
N ARG A 142 -10.92 -1.87 21.58
CA ARG A 142 -11.06 -2.03 20.11
C ARG A 142 -11.19 -0.69 19.39
N ALA A 143 -11.93 0.27 19.94
CA ALA A 143 -12.12 1.59 19.35
C ALA A 143 -10.81 2.39 19.30
N ARG A 144 -10.02 2.33 20.39
CA ARG A 144 -8.68 2.92 20.47
C ARG A 144 -7.72 2.23 19.50
N ASP A 145 -7.67 0.90 19.50
CA ASP A 145 -6.76 0.10 18.68
C ASP A 145 -7.05 0.24 17.18
N ARG A 146 -8.31 0.52 16.82
CA ARG A 146 -8.70 0.91 15.46
C ARG A 146 -8.00 2.20 15.01
N ILE A 147 -7.72 3.13 15.92
CA ILE A 147 -6.91 4.32 15.65
C ILE A 147 -5.43 3.95 15.62
N ALA A 148 -4.91 3.37 16.69
CA ALA A 148 -3.50 2.93 16.82
C ALA A 148 -3.32 2.07 18.07
N LEU A 149 -2.39 1.10 18.03
CA LEU A 149 -2.01 0.29 19.20
C LEU A 149 -1.18 1.08 20.22
N THR A 150 -0.45 2.09 19.75
CA THR A 150 0.47 2.95 20.51
C THR A 150 0.11 4.41 20.20
N PRO A 151 0.43 5.40 21.06
CA PRO A 151 0.17 6.80 20.74
C PRO A 151 0.64 7.18 19.32
N PRO A 152 -0.25 7.71 18.46
CA PRO A 152 0.05 7.83 17.04
C PRO A 152 1.13 8.88 16.77
N THR A 153 2.19 8.46 16.10
CA THR A 153 3.35 9.30 15.74
C THR A 153 3.33 9.74 14.28
N ARG A 154 2.51 9.05 13.45
CA ARG A 154 2.41 9.27 12.00
C ARG A 154 0.99 9.74 11.60
N PRO A 155 0.83 10.43 10.44
CA PRO A 155 -0.47 10.96 10.03
C PRO A 155 -1.46 9.85 9.63
N THR A 156 -0.97 8.70 9.18
CA THR A 156 -1.75 7.58 8.64
C THR A 156 -1.60 6.32 9.50
N TRP A 157 -2.57 5.42 9.46
CA TRP A 157 -2.51 4.16 10.22
C TRP A 157 -1.36 3.26 9.73
N TYR A 158 -1.12 3.24 8.42
CA TYR A 158 -0.08 2.42 7.78
C TYR A 158 1.33 2.77 8.27
N GLY A 159 1.70 4.06 8.21
CA GLY A 159 3.00 4.52 8.71
C GLY A 159 3.15 4.31 10.21
N ASP A 160 2.06 4.49 10.96
CA ASP A 160 2.07 4.33 12.42
C ASP A 160 2.28 2.86 12.83
N ARG A 161 1.69 1.90 12.10
CA ARG A 161 1.87 0.47 12.38
C ARG A 161 3.32 0.01 12.16
N LEU A 162 3.98 0.49 11.10
CA LEU A 162 5.40 0.21 10.86
C LEU A 162 6.31 0.95 11.86
N ALA A 163 5.97 2.18 12.22
CA ALA A 163 6.70 2.93 13.25
C ALA A 163 6.59 2.24 14.62
N ALA A 164 5.41 1.73 14.98
CA ALA A 164 5.19 0.98 16.21
C ALA A 164 6.02 -0.31 16.23
N ALA A 165 6.15 -1.02 15.10
CA ALA A 165 7.02 -2.18 14.99
C ALA A 165 8.50 -1.83 15.26
N ALA A 166 9.00 -0.75 14.64
CA ALA A 166 10.35 -0.26 14.88
C ALA A 166 10.57 0.15 16.35
N LEU A 167 9.59 0.83 16.97
CA LEU A 167 9.65 1.21 18.38
C LEU A 167 9.64 0.00 19.31
N ARG A 168 8.86 -1.05 19.00
CA ARG A 168 8.84 -2.29 19.78
C ARG A 168 10.17 -3.04 19.69
N VAL A 169 10.76 -3.12 18.50
CA VAL A 169 12.10 -3.67 18.30
C VAL A 169 13.14 -2.89 19.11
N HIS A 170 13.10 -1.57 19.03
CA HIS A 170 14.02 -0.73 19.80
C HIS A 170 13.80 -0.88 21.31
N ALA A 171 12.56 -0.93 21.79
CA ALA A 171 12.26 -1.13 23.22
C ALA A 171 12.67 -2.53 23.73
N ALA A 172 12.60 -3.56 22.88
CA ALA A 172 12.98 -4.93 23.25
C ALA A 172 14.49 -5.15 23.21
N TYR A 173 15.19 -4.58 22.23
CA TYR A 173 16.57 -4.94 21.91
C TYR A 173 17.55 -3.76 21.89
N GLY A 174 17.12 -2.50 22.11
CA GLY A 174 17.98 -1.30 21.93
C GLY A 174 18.32 -0.99 20.46
N ILE A 175 17.98 -1.89 19.53
CA ILE A 175 18.39 -1.76 18.13
C ILE A 175 17.66 -0.61 17.42
N ASP A 176 18.43 0.28 16.78
CA ASP A 176 17.93 1.15 15.72
C ASP A 176 17.75 0.33 14.43
N LEU A 177 16.49 -0.02 14.16
CA LEU A 177 16.11 -0.80 13.00
C LEU A 177 16.63 -0.17 11.69
N ALA A 178 16.66 1.16 11.58
CA ALA A 178 17.10 1.82 10.34
C ALA A 178 18.60 1.60 10.06
N ALA A 179 19.43 1.55 11.11
CA ALA A 179 20.86 1.32 10.99
C ALA A 179 21.17 -0.16 10.68
N VAL A 180 20.48 -1.07 11.37
CA VAL A 180 20.72 -2.52 11.30
C VAL A 180 20.12 -3.17 10.05
N TRP A 181 19.01 -2.66 9.54
CA TRP A 181 18.23 -3.30 8.47
C TRP A 181 19.02 -3.71 7.22
N PRO A 182 19.91 -2.87 6.64
CA PRO A 182 20.68 -3.25 5.45
C PRO A 182 21.62 -4.44 5.69
N ARG A 183 22.12 -4.61 6.93
CA ARG A 183 23.02 -5.71 7.29
C ARG A 183 22.22 -6.97 7.61
N LEU A 184 21.10 -6.81 8.33
CA LEU A 184 20.14 -7.88 8.55
C LEU A 184 19.69 -8.49 7.22
N TRP A 185 19.48 -7.67 6.19
CA TRP A 185 19.11 -8.13 4.86
C TRP A 185 20.12 -9.11 4.24
N LEU A 186 21.41 -8.95 4.52
CA LEU A 186 22.46 -9.82 3.95
C LEU A 186 22.50 -11.21 4.61
N ILE A 187 22.03 -11.32 5.85
CA ILE A 187 22.02 -12.60 6.60
C ILE A 187 20.64 -13.28 6.56
N LEU A 188 19.59 -12.57 6.14
CA LEU A 188 18.26 -13.12 6.03
C LEU A 188 18.23 -14.27 5.01
N SER A 189 17.53 -15.35 5.38
CA SER A 189 17.31 -16.48 4.47
C SER A 189 16.54 -16.05 3.20
N GLU A 190 16.82 -16.69 2.06
CA GLU A 190 16.12 -16.41 0.80
C GLU A 190 14.58 -16.52 0.90
N PRO A 191 13.99 -17.48 1.65
CA PRO A 191 12.54 -17.51 1.86
C PRO A 191 12.02 -16.26 2.59
N ALA A 192 12.75 -15.77 3.59
CA ALA A 192 12.36 -14.58 4.35
C ALA A 192 12.43 -13.30 3.49
N GLN A 193 13.51 -13.12 2.73
CA GLN A 193 13.65 -12.00 1.79
C GLN A 193 12.50 -11.97 0.77
N ARG A 194 12.19 -13.13 0.15
CA ARG A 194 11.08 -13.25 -0.81
C ARG A 194 9.73 -12.93 -0.18
N GLN A 195 9.49 -13.36 1.06
CA GLN A 195 8.23 -13.08 1.74
C GLN A 195 8.05 -11.59 2.05
N ILE A 196 9.12 -10.90 2.47
CA ILE A 196 9.10 -9.45 2.70
C ILE A 196 8.86 -8.70 1.39
N GLU A 197 9.54 -9.08 0.32
CA GLU A 197 9.39 -8.45 -1.00
C GLU A 197 7.99 -8.66 -1.59
N SER A 198 7.44 -9.87 -1.46
CA SER A 198 6.07 -10.20 -1.86
C SER A 198 5.03 -9.35 -1.11
N THR A 199 5.25 -9.15 0.19
CA THR A 199 4.36 -8.34 1.04
C THR A 199 4.44 -6.86 0.68
N ARG A 200 5.66 -6.32 0.45
CA ARG A 200 5.85 -4.96 -0.07
C ARG A 200 5.19 -4.75 -1.43
N THR A 201 5.33 -5.72 -2.34
CA THR A 201 4.69 -5.69 -3.66
C THR A 201 3.16 -5.68 -3.55
N SER A 202 2.60 -6.45 -2.60
CA SER A 202 1.17 -6.46 -2.33
C SER A 202 0.65 -5.14 -1.77
N PHE A 203 1.43 -4.46 -0.93
CA PHE A 203 1.13 -3.12 -0.44
C PHE A 203 1.14 -2.08 -1.57
N ALA A 204 2.18 -2.07 -2.42
CA ALA A 204 2.25 -1.20 -3.59
C ALA A 204 1.11 -1.45 -4.58
N ALA A 205 0.69 -2.71 -4.76
CA ALA A 205 -0.49 -3.05 -5.56
C ALA A 205 -1.79 -2.48 -4.96
N ALA A 206 -1.95 -2.50 -3.64
CA ALA A 206 -3.10 -1.89 -2.97
C ALA A 206 -3.11 -0.35 -3.11
N ALA A 207 -1.95 0.31 -3.04
CA ALA A 207 -1.84 1.74 -3.29
C ALA A 207 -2.25 2.11 -4.74
N ARG A 208 -1.84 1.30 -5.73
CA ARG A 208 -2.29 1.45 -7.13
C ARG A 208 -3.80 1.28 -7.29
N LEU A 209 -4.43 0.33 -6.60
CA LEU A 209 -5.89 0.21 -6.59
C LEU A 209 -6.57 1.45 -5.99
N GLY A 210 -5.97 2.06 -4.96
CA GLY A 210 -6.42 3.33 -4.41
C GLY A 210 -6.34 4.48 -5.43
N ALA A 211 -5.27 4.51 -6.25
CA ALA A 211 -5.15 5.48 -7.33
C ALA A 211 -6.24 5.31 -8.40
N TRP A 212 -6.56 4.07 -8.79
CA TRP A 212 -7.68 3.80 -9.70
C TRP A 212 -9.03 4.20 -9.11
N SER A 213 -9.25 3.98 -7.81
CA SER A 213 -10.46 4.43 -7.13
C SER A 213 -10.66 5.94 -7.24
N LEU A 214 -9.60 6.74 -7.09
CA LEU A 214 -9.66 8.19 -7.30
C LEU A 214 -10.01 8.54 -8.75
N GLY A 215 -9.45 7.83 -9.73
CA GLY A 215 -9.81 7.99 -11.13
C GLY A 215 -11.30 7.71 -11.37
N TYR A 216 -11.82 6.57 -10.91
CA TYR A 216 -13.24 6.25 -11.05
C TYR A 216 -14.14 7.23 -10.32
N LEU A 217 -13.70 7.81 -9.20
CA LEU A 217 -14.43 8.85 -8.48
C LEU A 217 -14.56 10.13 -9.32
N THR A 218 -13.56 10.47 -10.14
CA THR A 218 -13.73 11.60 -11.08
C THR A 218 -14.81 11.31 -12.13
N VAL A 219 -14.87 10.08 -12.65
CA VAL A 219 -15.93 9.68 -13.60
C VAL A 219 -17.31 9.69 -12.93
N ALA A 220 -17.37 9.33 -11.64
CA ALA A 220 -18.59 9.32 -10.85
C ALA A 220 -19.28 10.69 -10.76
N ALA A 221 -18.54 11.79 -10.93
CA ALA A 221 -19.10 13.14 -10.99
C ALA A 221 -20.07 13.34 -12.17
N TRP A 222 -19.94 12.54 -13.24
CA TRP A 222 -20.77 12.59 -14.45
C TRP A 222 -21.58 11.31 -14.69
N TRP A 223 -21.20 10.18 -14.08
CA TRP A 223 -21.88 8.90 -14.21
C TRP A 223 -21.85 8.12 -12.90
N TRP A 224 -22.93 8.20 -12.12
CA TRP A 224 -23.01 7.66 -10.77
C TRP A 224 -22.61 6.17 -10.60
N PRO A 225 -22.81 5.23 -11.57
CA PRO A 225 -22.37 3.84 -11.40
C PRO A 225 -20.86 3.69 -11.20
N ALA A 226 -20.06 4.63 -11.74
CA ALA A 226 -18.63 4.66 -11.47
C ALA A 226 -18.31 4.88 -9.98
N ALA A 227 -19.23 5.45 -9.20
CA ALA A 227 -19.08 5.57 -7.74
C ALA A 227 -19.05 4.21 -7.05
N LEU A 228 -19.83 3.23 -7.54
CA LEU A 228 -19.83 1.86 -7.00
C LEU A 228 -18.50 1.17 -7.28
N ILE A 229 -17.96 1.33 -8.50
CA ILE A 229 -16.64 0.82 -8.86
C ILE A 229 -15.56 1.48 -8.00
N ALA A 230 -15.61 2.81 -7.85
CA ALA A 230 -14.70 3.55 -7.00
C ALA A 230 -14.74 3.07 -5.54
N ALA A 231 -15.93 2.86 -4.98
CA ALA A 231 -16.13 2.38 -3.61
C ALA A 231 -15.62 0.94 -3.42
N ALA A 232 -15.88 0.05 -4.37
CA ALA A 232 -15.35 -1.32 -4.34
C ALA A 232 -13.82 -1.32 -4.40
N CYS A 233 -13.21 -0.58 -5.32
CA CYS A 233 -11.76 -0.42 -5.41
C CYS A 233 -11.16 0.19 -4.14
N ALA A 234 -11.79 1.22 -3.56
CA ALA A 234 -11.34 1.83 -2.31
C ALA A 234 -11.36 0.84 -1.14
N THR A 235 -12.44 0.06 -1.02
CA THR A 235 -12.61 -0.91 0.06
C THR A 235 -11.57 -2.03 -0.05
N LEU A 236 -11.36 -2.56 -1.25
CA LEU A 236 -10.35 -3.58 -1.53
C LEU A 236 -8.92 -3.05 -1.32
N ALA A 237 -8.63 -1.83 -1.79
CA ALA A 237 -7.36 -1.17 -1.56
C ALA A 237 -7.10 -1.01 -0.06
N HIS A 238 -8.10 -0.57 0.70
CA HIS A 238 -7.98 -0.35 2.14
C HIS A 238 -7.71 -1.66 2.90
N SER A 239 -8.52 -2.70 2.66
CA SER A 239 -8.38 -3.99 3.35
C SER A 239 -7.04 -4.67 3.01
N ARG A 240 -6.67 -4.69 1.73
CA ARG A 240 -5.40 -5.29 1.26
C ARG A 240 -4.19 -4.53 1.80
N ALA A 241 -4.24 -3.19 1.79
CA ALA A 241 -3.16 -2.37 2.34
C ALA A 241 -2.97 -2.62 3.84
N ARG A 242 -4.07 -2.74 4.60
CA ARG A 242 -4.01 -3.01 6.04
C ARG A 242 -3.40 -4.38 6.32
N ALA A 243 -3.87 -5.42 5.64
CA ALA A 243 -3.35 -6.78 5.79
C ALA A 243 -1.87 -6.87 5.41
N SER A 244 -1.45 -6.22 4.31
CA SER A 244 -0.05 -6.22 3.87
C SER A 244 0.87 -5.47 4.86
N VAL A 245 0.43 -4.33 5.40
CA VAL A 245 1.24 -3.59 6.40
C VAL A 245 1.35 -4.35 7.71
N GLU A 246 0.28 -4.99 8.16
CA GLU A 246 0.30 -5.83 9.37
C GLU A 246 1.29 -6.99 9.20
N ALA A 247 1.18 -7.72 8.08
CA ALA A 247 2.09 -8.81 7.76
C ALA A 247 3.55 -8.32 7.64
N LEU A 248 3.78 -7.17 7.00
CA LEU A 248 5.12 -6.61 6.87
C LEU A 248 5.71 -6.24 8.24
N ALA A 249 4.92 -5.61 9.11
CA ALA A 249 5.34 -5.26 10.46
C ALA A 249 5.73 -6.51 11.27
N SER A 250 4.88 -7.55 11.26
CA SER A 250 5.17 -8.81 11.94
C SER A 250 6.40 -9.53 11.37
N LEU A 251 6.56 -9.57 10.04
CA LEU A 251 7.73 -10.19 9.40
C LEU A 251 9.03 -9.47 9.74
N VAL A 252 9.00 -8.13 9.81
CA VAL A 252 10.16 -7.32 10.22
C VAL A 252 10.51 -7.58 11.68
N GLU A 253 9.52 -7.60 12.58
CA GLU A 253 9.73 -7.96 14.00
C GLU A 253 10.36 -9.37 14.11
N SER A 254 9.74 -10.37 13.48
CA SER A 254 10.24 -11.76 13.52
C SER A 254 11.61 -11.93 12.87
N ALA A 255 11.92 -11.18 11.82
CA ALA A 255 13.25 -11.19 11.19
C ALA A 255 14.33 -10.72 12.17
N VAL A 256 14.02 -9.70 12.98
CA VAL A 256 14.93 -9.23 14.04
C VAL A 256 14.99 -10.24 15.18
N ASP A 257 13.86 -10.76 15.65
CA ASP A 257 13.81 -11.75 16.74
C ASP A 257 14.67 -12.98 16.46
N VAL A 258 14.68 -13.45 15.20
CA VAL A 258 15.42 -14.64 14.79
C VAL A 258 16.88 -14.34 14.49
N HIS A 259 17.19 -13.24 13.78
CA HIS A 259 18.52 -13.02 13.20
C HIS A 259 19.35 -11.93 13.90
N ALA A 260 18.81 -11.18 14.86
CA ALA A 260 19.58 -10.15 15.56
C ALA A 260 20.78 -10.71 16.34
N ARG A 261 20.61 -11.89 16.95
CA ARG A 261 21.68 -12.59 17.67
C ARG A 261 22.76 -13.13 16.73
N ASP A 262 22.36 -13.69 15.59
CA ASP A 262 23.33 -14.16 14.59
C ASP A 262 24.19 -13.00 14.10
N LEU A 263 23.57 -11.83 13.90
CA LEU A 263 24.27 -10.61 13.53
C LEU A 263 25.24 -10.13 14.63
N SER A 264 24.82 -10.10 15.90
CA SER A 264 25.70 -9.68 17.01
C SER A 264 26.90 -10.62 17.17
N THR A 265 26.70 -11.92 16.95
CA THR A 265 27.75 -12.94 17.00
C THR A 265 28.74 -12.77 15.85
N GLN A 266 28.26 -12.53 14.63
CA GLN A 266 29.13 -12.32 13.45
C GLN A 266 29.95 -11.03 13.55
N VAL A 267 29.44 -10.00 14.22
CA VAL A 267 30.16 -8.74 14.47
C VAL A 267 31.15 -8.87 15.64
N GLY A 268 31.08 -9.96 16.42
CA GLY A 268 31.96 -10.23 17.55
C GLY A 268 31.56 -9.53 18.85
N LEU A 269 30.31 -9.05 18.96
CA LEU A 269 29.79 -8.40 20.17
C LEU A 269 29.34 -9.40 21.25
N GLN A 270 28.95 -10.61 20.83
CA GLN A 270 28.57 -11.69 21.73
C GLN A 270 29.38 -12.94 21.45
N ALA A 271 29.79 -13.64 22.51
CA ALA A 271 30.39 -14.96 22.39
C ALA A 271 29.28 -15.96 21.96
N PRO A 272 29.59 -16.93 21.08
CA PRO A 272 28.61 -17.92 20.60
C PRO A 272 27.86 -18.63 21.73
N ASP A 273 28.53 -18.85 22.86
CA ASP A 273 28.07 -19.65 23.99
C ASP A 273 27.27 -18.88 25.05
N THR A 274 27.01 -17.57 24.90
CA THR A 274 26.21 -16.83 25.89
C THR A 274 24.73 -17.15 25.72
N PRO A 275 24.05 -17.87 26.62
CA PRO A 275 22.63 -18.19 26.45
C PRO A 275 21.76 -16.94 26.68
N GLY A 276 20.78 -16.69 25.80
CA GLY A 276 19.79 -15.61 25.98
C GLY A 276 19.41 -14.84 24.71
N LEU A 277 18.34 -14.05 24.78
CA LEU A 277 18.01 -13.05 23.76
C LEU A 277 19.06 -11.93 23.78
N LEU A 278 19.17 -11.17 22.67
CA LEU A 278 20.04 -10.01 22.61
C LEU A 278 19.68 -9.01 23.72
N SER A 279 20.67 -8.60 24.52
CA SER A 279 20.43 -7.60 25.55
C SER A 279 20.26 -6.21 24.92
N PRO A 280 19.46 -5.30 25.51
CA PRO A 280 19.32 -3.93 25.00
C PRO A 280 20.66 -3.19 24.85
N ALA A 281 21.58 -3.40 25.80
CA ALA A 281 22.92 -2.78 25.77
C ALA A 281 23.78 -3.25 24.58
N ASP A 282 23.65 -4.52 24.19
CA ASP A 282 24.37 -5.06 23.02
C ASP A 282 23.77 -4.54 21.71
N GLY A 283 22.46 -4.32 21.65
CA GLY A 283 21.80 -3.74 20.48
C GLY A 283 22.05 -2.25 20.29
N ASP A 284 22.20 -1.48 21.38
CA ASP A 284 22.66 -0.09 21.32
C ASP A 284 24.07 -0.01 20.70
N ARG A 285 25.01 -0.84 21.19
CA ARG A 285 26.37 -0.95 20.64
C ARG A 285 26.40 -1.36 19.18
N LEU A 286 25.56 -2.33 18.80
CA LEU A 286 25.41 -2.75 17.41
C LEU A 286 24.96 -1.57 16.52
N SER A 287 24.02 -0.76 17.04
CA SER A 287 23.50 0.41 16.34
C SER A 287 24.56 1.52 16.22
N GLU A 288 25.34 1.78 17.26
CA GLU A 288 26.46 2.72 17.26
C GLU A 288 27.52 2.34 16.21
N ILE A 289 27.96 1.08 16.21
CA ILE A 289 28.95 0.56 15.24
C ILE A 289 28.46 0.75 13.80
N PHE A 290 27.19 0.43 13.52
CA PHE A 290 26.67 0.52 12.15
C PHE A 290 26.29 1.93 11.71
N ARG A 291 25.98 2.81 12.65
CA ARG A 291 25.80 4.24 12.38
C ARG A 291 27.12 4.92 11.99
N LYS A 292 28.26 4.23 12.18
CA LYS A 292 29.61 4.76 11.99
C LYS A 292 29.75 6.11 12.69
N ALA A 293 29.21 6.20 13.91
CA ALA A 293 29.43 7.38 14.72
C ALA A 293 30.91 7.39 15.10
N GLU A 294 31.63 8.37 14.56
CA GLU A 294 32.92 8.81 15.12
C GLU A 294 32.71 9.37 16.54
#